data_AF-A0A2K2D9T0-F1
#
_entry.id   AF-A0A2K2D9T0-F1
#
_cell.length_a   1.000
_cell.length_b   1.000
_cell.length_c   1.000
_cell.angle_alpha   90.00
_cell.angle_beta   90.00
_cell.angle_gamma   90.00
#
_symmetry.space_group_name_H-M   'P 1'
#
loop_
_entity.id
_entity.type
_entity.pdbx_description
1 polymer ?
#
loop_
_entity_poly.entity_id
_entity_poly.type
_entity_poly.pdbx_seq_one_letter_code
_entity_poly.pdbx_strand_id
1 'polypeptide(L)'
;MVRSHVSSCFWLGLPTRFCKDHLPPREFKMVLEDEEGVEFDTVYIGNRTGLSGGWRGFSMHHNLEDGDSLVFELVEPDRFKIYIIKAIDEDANEAKSSRDSTEEEPDQKDSPVSEAPSSPEPLKGAKRRKLRRR
;
A
#
# COMPACT_ATOMS: atom_id res chain seq x y z
N MET A 1 -12.49 -1.73 -12.61
CA MET A 1 -11.98 -2.91 -11.89
C MET A 1 -13.02 -3.99 -12.03
N VAL A 2 -12.61 -5.26 -12.16
CA VAL A 2 -13.54 -6.39 -12.27
C VAL A 2 -13.41 -7.31 -11.06
N ARG A 3 -14.46 -8.09 -10.73
CA ARG A 3 -14.46 -9.05 -9.60
C ARG A 3 -13.21 -9.92 -9.47
N SER A 4 -12.61 -10.37 -10.58
CA SER A 4 -11.38 -11.19 -10.53
C SER A 4 -10.18 -10.45 -9.91
N HIS A 5 -10.16 -9.12 -10.03
CA HIS A 5 -9.10 -8.27 -9.48
C HIS A 5 -9.27 -8.04 -7.97
N VAL A 6 -10.51 -8.00 -7.44
CA VAL A 6 -10.78 -7.51 -6.07
C VAL A 6 -11.47 -8.50 -5.14
N SER A 7 -12.06 -9.60 -5.63
CA SER A 7 -12.84 -10.51 -4.77
C SER A 7 -12.55 -12.01 -4.95
N SER A 8 -12.12 -12.45 -6.13
CA SER A 8 -11.92 -13.89 -6.38
C SER A 8 -10.45 -14.32 -6.40
N CYS A 9 -9.67 -13.86 -7.38
CA CYS A 9 -8.31 -14.35 -7.61
C CYS A 9 -7.25 -13.38 -7.11
N PHE A 10 -7.60 -12.11 -6.90
CA PHE A 10 -6.67 -11.03 -6.57
C PHE A 10 -5.48 -10.99 -7.54
N TRP A 11 -5.81 -11.13 -8.82
CA TRP A 11 -4.87 -11.00 -9.93
C TRP A 11 -5.18 -9.73 -10.69
N LEU A 12 -4.19 -8.86 -10.89
CA LEU A 12 -4.35 -7.66 -11.72
C LEU A 12 -3.44 -7.76 -12.95
N GLY A 13 -4.06 -7.92 -14.12
CA GLY A 13 -3.35 -7.83 -15.40
C GLY A 13 -3.01 -6.38 -15.73
N LEU A 14 -1.76 -6.14 -16.12
CA LEU A 14 -1.29 -4.84 -16.59
C LEU A 14 -1.21 -4.84 -18.13
N PRO A 15 -1.26 -3.66 -18.79
CA PRO A 15 -1.14 -3.58 -20.24
C PRO A 15 0.17 -4.17 -20.74
N THR A 16 0.09 -5.23 -21.54
CA THR A 16 1.26 -6.02 -21.96
C THR A 16 2.33 -5.21 -22.68
N ARG A 17 1.95 -4.20 -23.49
CA ARG A 17 2.91 -3.34 -24.20
C ARG A 17 3.74 -2.51 -23.21
N PHE A 18 3.05 -1.80 -22.32
CA PHE A 18 3.67 -1.02 -21.25
C PHE A 18 4.65 -1.86 -20.43
N CYS A 19 4.23 -3.06 -20.02
CA CYS A 19 5.07 -3.99 -19.28
C CYS A 19 6.33 -4.42 -20.03
N LYS A 20 6.27 -4.63 -21.36
CA LYS A 20 7.42 -5.04 -22.15
C LYS A 20 8.41 -3.90 -22.39
N ASP A 21 7.90 -2.69 -22.50
CA ASP A 21 8.71 -1.50 -22.81
C ASP A 21 9.38 -0.92 -21.56
N HIS A 22 8.73 -1.03 -20.39
CA HIS A 22 9.18 -0.37 -19.16
C HIS A 22 9.56 -1.31 -18.01
N LEU A 23 9.13 -2.57 -18.01
CA LEU A 23 9.38 -3.50 -16.91
C LEU A 23 10.20 -4.72 -17.35
N PRO A 24 11.04 -5.28 -16.48
CA PRO A 24 11.81 -6.46 -16.82
C PRO A 24 10.89 -7.69 -16.93
N PRO A 25 11.19 -8.65 -17.82
CA PRO A 25 10.38 -9.85 -18.06
C PRO A 25 10.57 -10.93 -16.98
N ARG A 26 10.94 -10.55 -15.76
CA ARG A 26 11.17 -11.46 -14.63
C ARG A 26 10.18 -11.18 -13.51
N GLU A 27 10.09 -12.11 -12.57
CA GLU A 27 9.37 -11.86 -11.33
C GLU A 27 10.23 -10.97 -10.42
N PHE A 28 9.64 -9.92 -9.86
CA PHE A 28 10.29 -9.08 -8.86
C PHE A 28 9.26 -8.39 -7.96
N LYS A 29 9.76 -7.84 -6.85
CA LYS A 29 8.93 -7.06 -5.92
C LYS A 29 8.65 -5.69 -6.50
N MET A 30 7.39 -5.28 -6.45
CA MET A 30 6.91 -4.00 -6.93
C MET A 30 6.26 -3.28 -5.75
N VAL A 31 6.70 -2.06 -5.47
CA VAL A 31 6.11 -1.21 -4.44
C VAL A 31 4.95 -0.43 -5.07
N LEU A 32 3.80 -0.44 -4.40
CA LEU A 32 2.67 0.40 -4.76
C LEU A 32 2.55 1.51 -3.72
N GLU A 33 2.63 2.76 -4.15
CA GLU A 33 2.45 3.95 -3.34
C GLU A 33 1.08 4.55 -3.63
N ASP A 34 0.29 4.83 -2.61
CA ASP A 34 -1.00 5.50 -2.76
C ASP A 34 -0.90 7.04 -2.80
N GLU A 35 -2.04 7.72 -2.78
CA GLU A 35 -2.11 9.19 -2.78
C GLU A 35 -1.67 9.81 -1.45
N GLU A 36 -1.72 9.03 -0.35
CA GLU A 36 -1.30 9.43 1.00
C GLU A 36 0.19 9.12 1.26
N GLY A 37 0.88 8.50 0.29
CA GLY A 37 2.29 8.10 0.40
C GLY A 37 2.52 6.80 1.15
N VAL A 38 1.47 6.01 1.40
CA VAL A 38 1.58 4.69 2.03
C VAL A 38 2.05 3.66 1.01
N GLU A 39 3.04 2.87 1.40
CA GLU A 39 3.68 1.88 0.55
C GLU A 39 3.15 0.46 0.80
N PHE A 40 2.91 -0.28 -0.28
CA PHE A 40 2.44 -1.65 -0.27
C PHE A 40 3.35 -2.54 -1.12
N ASP A 41 3.92 -3.57 -0.49
CA ASP A 41 4.71 -4.57 -1.19
C ASP A 41 3.83 -5.50 -2.02
N THR A 42 4.11 -5.58 -3.32
CA THR A 42 3.49 -6.53 -4.24
C THR A 42 4.50 -7.30 -5.08
N VAL A 43 4.03 -8.33 -5.78
CA VAL A 43 4.85 -9.14 -6.68
C VAL A 43 4.35 -8.97 -8.11
N TYR A 44 5.22 -8.44 -8.96
CA TYR A 44 5.01 -8.38 -10.39
C TYR A 44 5.57 -9.63 -11.07
N ILE A 45 4.75 -10.29 -11.88
CA ILE A 45 5.13 -11.47 -12.65
C ILE A 45 5.27 -11.08 -14.12
N GLY A 46 6.50 -10.80 -14.55
CA GLY A 46 6.79 -10.34 -15.92
C GLY A 46 6.27 -11.27 -17.02
N ASN A 47 6.37 -12.59 -16.82
CA ASN A 47 5.89 -13.58 -17.79
C ASN A 47 4.38 -13.53 -18.05
N ARG A 48 3.60 -13.02 -17.09
CA ARG A 48 2.14 -12.90 -17.18
C ARG A 48 1.68 -11.44 -17.18
N THR A 49 2.63 -10.50 -17.18
CA THR A 49 2.41 -9.05 -17.17
C THR A 49 1.33 -8.63 -16.17
N GLY A 50 1.52 -8.95 -14.89
CA GLY A 50 0.51 -8.64 -13.88
C GLY A 50 1.03 -8.67 -12.45
N LEU A 51 0.24 -8.08 -11.54
CA LEU A 51 0.47 -8.05 -10.10
C LEU A 51 -0.28 -9.20 -9.43
N SER A 52 0.36 -9.78 -8.42
CA SER A 52 -0.09 -11.00 -7.76
C SER A 52 0.05 -10.95 -6.24
N GLY A 53 1.07 -11.56 -5.65
CA GLY A 53 1.34 -11.52 -4.21
C GLY A 53 1.31 -10.08 -3.70
N GLY A 54 0.65 -9.85 -2.56
CA GLY A 54 0.48 -8.50 -1.97
C GLY A 54 -0.69 -7.69 -2.55
N TRP A 55 -1.12 -7.94 -3.80
CA TRP A 55 -2.24 -7.21 -4.42
C TRP A 55 -3.53 -7.29 -3.60
N ARG A 56 -3.82 -8.47 -3.03
CA ARG A 56 -4.97 -8.65 -2.13
C ARG A 56 -4.95 -7.68 -0.94
N GLY A 57 -3.77 -7.45 -0.35
CA GLY A 57 -3.62 -6.55 0.79
C GLY A 57 -3.96 -5.11 0.41
N PHE A 58 -3.39 -4.64 -0.71
CA PHE A 58 -3.71 -3.32 -1.28
C PHE A 58 -5.21 -3.17 -1.58
N SER A 59 -5.80 -4.15 -2.27
CA SER A 59 -7.22 -4.14 -2.63
C SER A 59 -8.14 -4.08 -1.42
N MET A 60 -7.80 -4.77 -0.34
CA MET A 60 -8.60 -4.76 0.89
C MET A 60 -8.41 -3.48 1.69
N HIS A 61 -7.18 -2.93 1.72
CA HIS A 61 -6.88 -1.68 2.43
C HIS A 61 -7.67 -0.50 1.88
N HIS A 62 -7.76 -0.38 0.55
CA HIS A 62 -8.48 0.71 -0.11
C HIS A 62 -9.95 0.39 -0.42
N ASN A 63 -10.48 -0.72 0.13
CA ASN A 63 -11.84 -1.21 -0.13
C ASN A 63 -12.18 -1.16 -1.62
N LEU A 64 -11.32 -1.70 -2.48
CA LEU A 64 -11.54 -1.67 -3.93
C LEU A 64 -12.72 -2.56 -4.30
N GLU A 65 -13.60 -2.02 -5.13
CA GLU A 65 -14.83 -2.68 -5.56
C GLU A 65 -14.88 -2.86 -7.08
N ASP A 66 -15.89 -3.59 -7.54
CA ASP A 66 -16.19 -3.71 -8.96
C ASP A 66 -16.56 -2.33 -9.51
N GLY A 67 -16.04 -1.95 -10.68
CA GLY A 67 -16.25 -0.62 -11.24
C GLY A 67 -15.20 0.43 -10.88
N ASP A 68 -14.48 0.30 -9.76
CA ASP A 68 -13.40 1.23 -9.38
C ASP A 68 -12.35 1.33 -10.49
N SER A 69 -11.65 2.45 -10.62
CA SER A 69 -10.59 2.63 -11.59
C SER A 69 -9.29 3.00 -10.90
N LEU A 70 -8.18 2.52 -11.46
CA LEU A 70 -6.84 2.74 -10.94
C LEU A 70 -5.97 3.32 -12.04
N VAL A 71 -5.26 4.39 -11.73
CA VAL A 71 -4.23 4.96 -12.61
C VAL A 71 -2.88 4.59 -12.02
N PHE A 72 -2.02 4.01 -12.85
CA PHE A 72 -0.67 3.59 -12.48
C PHE A 72 0.34 4.53 -13.13
N GLU A 73 1.14 5.19 -12.30
CA GLU A 73 2.30 5.97 -12.73
C GLU A 73 3.57 5.25 -12.29
N LEU A 74 4.44 4.90 -13.24
CA LEU A 74 5.72 4.28 -12.94
C LEU A 74 6.72 5.38 -12.56
N VAL A 75 6.95 5.56 -11.27
CA VAL A 75 7.86 6.58 -10.73
C VAL A 75 9.31 6.06 -10.67
N GLU A 76 9.48 4.77 -10.38
CA GLU A 76 10.77 4.07 -10.38
C GLU A 76 10.58 2.70 -11.07
N PRO A 77 11.66 2.01 -11.52
CA PRO A 77 11.54 0.72 -12.20
C PRO A 77 10.78 -0.37 -11.41
N ASP A 78 10.72 -0.22 -10.09
CA ASP A 78 10.06 -1.12 -9.14
C ASP A 78 9.08 -0.40 -8.21
N ARG A 79 8.60 0.79 -8.60
CA ARG A 79 7.60 1.54 -7.84
C ARG A 79 6.52 2.15 -8.74
N PHE A 80 5.27 1.84 -8.43
CA PHE A 80 4.10 2.49 -8.98
C PHE A 80 3.48 3.44 -7.97
N LYS A 81 3.18 4.66 -8.40
CA LYS A 81 2.22 5.52 -7.73
C LYS A 81 0.82 5.24 -8.27
N ILE A 82 -0.15 5.08 -7.38
CA ILE A 82 -1.51 4.67 -7.70
C ILE A 82 -2.50 5.74 -7.28
N TYR A 83 -3.35 6.13 -8.22
CA TYR A 83 -4.50 6.99 -7.97
C TYR A 83 -5.79 6.19 -8.10
N ILE A 84 -6.69 6.33 -7.11
CA ILE A 84 -7.89 5.52 -7.01
C ILE A 84 -9.11 6.38 -7.33
N ILE A 85 -9.82 6.01 -8.39
CA ILE A 85 -11.06 6.67 -8.81
C ILE A 85 -12.20 5.72 -8.48
N LYS A 86 -12.99 6.06 -7.46
CA LYS A 86 -14.14 5.25 -7.04
C LYS A 86 -15.26 5.29 -8.07
N ALA A 87 -15.91 4.16 -8.28
CA ALA A 87 -17.13 4.11 -9.07
C ALA A 87 -18.22 4.98 -8.42
N ILE A 88 -18.97 5.73 -9.23
CA ILE A 88 -20.17 6.41 -8.77
C ILE A 88 -21.31 5.42 -8.93
N ASP A 89 -21.87 4.97 -7.80
CA ASP A 89 -23.13 4.27 -7.81
C ASP A 89 -24.25 5.30 -7.93
N GLU A 90 -24.99 5.28 -9.04
CA GLU A 90 -26.11 6.22 -9.28
C GLU A 90 -27.23 6.08 -8.22
N ASP A 91 -27.23 5.00 -7.43
CA ASP A 91 -28.21 4.68 -6.39
C ASP A 91 -27.74 4.97 -4.95
N ALA A 92 -26.54 5.50 -4.72
CA ALA A 92 -25.98 5.71 -3.38
C ALA A 92 -25.38 7.10 -3.19
N ASN A 93 -26.24 8.12 -3.11
CA ASN A 93 -25.83 9.39 -2.51
C ASN A 93 -25.87 9.28 -0.97
N GLU A 94 -24.84 8.67 -0.38
CA GLU A 94 -24.52 8.85 1.04
C GLU A 94 -23.00 8.72 1.28
N ALA A 95 -22.35 9.89 1.26
CA ALA A 95 -21.12 10.25 1.96
C ALA A 95 -19.90 9.29 1.91
N LYS A 96 -18.93 9.63 1.05
CA LYS A 96 -17.50 9.63 1.45
C LYS A 96 -16.78 10.87 0.92
N SER A 97 -16.99 12.00 1.59
CA SER A 97 -15.99 13.07 1.62
C SER A 97 -14.92 12.62 2.61
N SER A 98 -13.73 12.31 2.11
CA SER A 98 -12.51 12.30 2.91
C SER A 98 -12.41 13.64 3.66
N ARG A 99 -12.48 13.61 4.99
CA ARG A 99 -11.94 14.68 5.87
C ARG A 99 -10.46 14.35 6.04
N ASP A 100 -9.57 15.16 5.47
CA ASP A 100 -9.06 16.41 6.06
C ASP A 100 -8.08 16.10 7.20
N SER A 101 -6.80 16.25 6.89
CA SER A 101 -5.73 16.42 7.86
C SER A 101 -5.15 17.81 7.63
N THR A 102 -5.82 18.84 8.14
CA THR A 102 -5.17 20.13 8.40
C THR A 102 -4.11 19.94 9.47
N GLU A 103 -2.91 20.39 9.16
CA GLU A 103 -1.82 20.63 10.10
C GLU A 103 -2.24 21.70 11.12
N GLU A 104 -2.06 21.43 12.42
CA GLU A 104 -1.79 22.45 13.43
C GLU A 104 -0.76 21.91 14.44
N GLU A 105 0.48 22.41 14.33
CA GLU A 105 1.38 22.62 15.48
C GLU A 105 0.84 23.81 16.29
N PRO A 106 0.94 23.84 17.64
CA PRO A 106 2.01 24.66 18.22
C PRO A 106 2.59 24.25 19.60
N ASP A 107 3.88 24.56 19.73
CA ASP A 107 4.66 25.11 20.86
C ASP A 107 4.52 24.61 22.32
N GLN A 108 5.65 24.03 22.76
CA GLN A 108 6.43 24.32 23.98
C GLN A 108 5.72 24.97 25.19
N LYS A 109 5.77 24.30 26.35
CA LYS A 109 6.25 24.94 27.61
C LYS A 109 6.55 23.95 28.77
N ASP A 110 7.81 24.02 29.23
CA ASP A 110 8.37 23.81 30.57
C ASP A 110 8.23 22.47 31.36
N SER A 111 9.41 21.93 31.70
CA SER A 111 9.70 21.01 32.83
C SER A 111 9.59 21.75 34.19
N PRO A 112 9.87 21.17 35.38
CA PRO A 112 10.34 19.82 35.73
C PRO A 112 9.63 19.18 36.97
N VAL A 113 9.94 17.91 37.31
CA VAL A 113 10.40 17.47 38.65
C VAL A 113 10.48 15.93 38.75
N SER A 114 11.65 15.51 39.25
CA SER A 114 12.12 14.24 39.84
C SER A 114 11.19 13.04 40.02
N GLU A 115 11.73 11.86 39.69
CA GLU A 115 12.24 10.84 40.64
C GLU A 115 12.03 9.41 40.10
N ALA A 116 13.13 8.74 39.75
CA ALA A 116 13.23 7.28 39.63
C ALA A 116 13.49 6.71 41.05
N PRO A 117 13.31 5.41 41.38
CA PRO A 117 13.35 4.25 40.47
C PRO A 117 12.38 3.10 40.79
N SER A 118 12.16 2.20 39.84
CA SER A 118 12.32 0.74 40.05
C SER A 118 12.04 -0.04 38.75
N SER A 119 12.95 -0.96 38.46
CA SER A 119 13.04 -1.84 37.29
C SER A 119 12.33 -3.19 37.59
N PRO A 120 12.31 -4.19 36.69
CA PRO A 120 11.55 -4.29 35.43
C PRO A 120 10.78 -5.63 35.32
N GLU A 121 9.78 -5.77 34.44
CA GLU A 121 9.39 -7.09 33.90
C GLU A 121 8.90 -7.04 32.43
N PRO A 122 9.05 -8.14 31.66
CA PRO A 122 9.43 -8.06 30.25
C PRO A 122 8.29 -8.29 29.26
N LEU A 123 8.30 -7.48 28.18
CA LEU A 123 7.48 -7.68 26.98
C LEU A 123 7.94 -8.91 26.19
N LYS A 124 7.04 -9.88 26.03
CA LYS A 124 7.25 -11.05 25.16
C LYS A 124 6.83 -10.70 23.73
N GLY A 125 7.73 -10.91 22.78
CA GLY A 125 7.33 -11.18 21.38
C GLY A 125 8.04 -10.44 20.25
N ALA A 126 9.35 -10.20 20.30
CA ALA A 126 10.10 -9.74 19.12
C ALA A 126 11.14 -10.80 18.68
N LYS A 127 10.88 -11.45 17.53
CA LYS A 127 11.82 -12.41 16.92
C LYS A 127 12.95 -11.65 16.21
N ARG A 128 14.14 -11.64 16.84
CA ARG A 128 15.38 -11.11 16.26
C ARG A 128 15.95 -12.08 15.22
N ARG A 129 16.19 -11.58 14.01
CA ARG A 129 16.93 -12.28 12.94
C ARG A 129 18.39 -12.42 13.37
N LYS A 130 18.91 -13.66 13.45
CA LYS A 130 20.32 -13.94 13.73
C LYS A 130 21.16 -13.59 12.50
N LEU A 131 22.06 -12.61 12.66
CA LEU A 131 23.15 -12.35 11.74
C LEU A 131 24.21 -13.44 11.93
N ARG A 132 24.35 -14.36 10.97
CA ARG A 132 25.54 -15.22 10.88
C ARG A 132 26.65 -14.39 10.24
N ARG A 133 27.73 -14.14 10.97
CA ARG A 133 29.00 -13.65 10.41
C ARG A 133 30.03 -14.78 10.46
N ARG A 134 30.66 -14.90 9.29
CA ARG A 134 31.80 -15.70 8.82
C ARG A 134 32.58 -16.50 9.86
#